data_AF-A0A2V8N5T1-F1
#
_entry.id   AF-A0A2V8N5T1-F1
#
_cell.length_a   1.000
_cell.length_b   1.000
_cell.length_c   1.000
_cell.angle_alpha   90.00
_cell.angle_beta   90.00
_cell.angle_gamma   90.00
#
_symmetry.space_group_name_H-M   'P 1'
#
loop_
_entity.id
_entity.type
_entity.pdbx_description
1 polymer ?
#
loop_
_entity_poly.entity_id
_entity_poly.type
_entity_poly.pdbx_seq_one_letter_code
_entity_poly.pdbx_strand_id
1 'polypeptide(L)'
;MPQTGGAVVAVDAERGQLHWRAEVGGELSASPAIDNRCVYIATQYQDVQGEHLPVRGTLRALSRETGVTLWMRTLPAPIRGGLVASQTAIFGGAADGRVYSFDKRSGLTLWINQYSESISNQPAISGRFLYFGSDAGTLFALDQANGQLAWRYRSRGPIQGPVAIANATVYFGSGDGYVYSFSESRAKLLWRRRTGASVQAVVAVDNGVLAVSLDNYAYLLTPNKGAVIWRRLLPGRISARPLTAPDGILFT
;
A
#
# COMPACT_ATOMS: atom_id res chain seq x y z
N MET A 1 -25.29 -5.06 19.95
CA MET A 1 -25.21 -5.96 18.78
C MET A 1 -23.76 -6.40 18.62
N PRO A 2 -23.46 -7.66 18.27
CA PRO A 2 -22.08 -8.13 18.20
C PRO A 2 -21.35 -7.30 17.13
N GLN A 3 -20.15 -6.84 17.49
CA GLN A 3 -19.34 -5.92 16.69
C GLN A 3 -19.21 -6.43 15.25
N THR A 4 -19.41 -5.55 14.28
CA THR A 4 -19.29 -5.85 12.85
C THR A 4 -17.98 -6.58 12.56
N GLY A 5 -18.14 -7.71 11.86
CA GLY A 5 -17.15 -8.78 11.73
C GLY A 5 -15.92 -8.40 10.93
N GLY A 6 -14.81 -9.03 11.32
CA GLY A 6 -13.59 -9.07 10.55
C GLY A 6 -12.84 -10.33 10.93
N ALA A 7 -12.67 -11.23 9.98
CA ALA A 7 -11.92 -12.45 10.14
C ALA A 7 -10.78 -12.50 9.14
N VAL A 8 -9.63 -12.97 9.59
CA VAL A 8 -8.49 -13.31 8.73
C VAL A 8 -8.36 -14.83 8.73
N VAL A 9 -8.16 -15.40 7.55
CA VAL A 9 -7.98 -16.83 7.37
C VAL A 9 -6.65 -17.10 6.68
N ALA A 10 -5.98 -18.17 7.09
CA ALA A 10 -4.85 -18.73 6.36
C ALA A 10 -5.26 -20.09 5.78
N VAL A 11 -5.01 -20.27 4.49
CA VAL A 11 -5.33 -21.48 3.75
C VAL A 11 -4.08 -22.01 3.05
N ASP A 12 -3.99 -23.34 2.96
CA ASP A 12 -2.95 -24.02 2.20
C ASP A 12 -3.13 -23.69 0.71
N ALA A 13 -2.08 -23.21 0.05
CA ALA A 13 -2.17 -22.76 -1.34
C ALA A 13 -2.37 -23.91 -2.34
N GLU A 14 -1.93 -25.12 -2.03
CA GLU A 14 -2.03 -26.29 -2.91
C GLU A 14 -3.33 -27.06 -2.70
N ARG A 15 -3.76 -27.20 -1.44
CA ARG A 15 -4.87 -28.07 -1.02
C ARG A 15 -6.14 -27.29 -0.66
N GLY A 16 -6.05 -25.97 -0.49
CA GLY A 16 -7.17 -25.13 -0.06
C GLY A 16 -7.64 -25.38 1.37
N GLN A 17 -6.86 -26.10 2.18
CA GLN A 17 -7.22 -26.45 3.54
C GLN A 17 -7.05 -25.26 4.48
N LEU A 18 -8.04 -25.01 5.34
CA LEU A 18 -7.95 -23.97 6.36
C LEU A 18 -6.91 -24.36 7.42
N HIS A 19 -5.84 -23.57 7.56
CA HIS A 19 -4.87 -23.71 8.65
C HIS A 19 -5.40 -23.10 9.94
N TRP A 20 -5.84 -21.85 9.86
CA TRP A 20 -6.40 -21.13 11.00
C TRP A 20 -7.34 -20.02 10.56
N ARG A 21 -8.22 -19.62 11.48
CA ARG A 21 -9.09 -18.46 11.39
C ARG A 21 -8.91 -17.62 12.65
N ALA A 22 -8.75 -16.31 12.49
CA ALA A 22 -8.61 -15.36 13.57
C ALA A 22 -9.65 -14.25 13.45
N GLU A 23 -10.43 -14.03 14.51
CA GLU A 23 -11.35 -12.90 14.61
C GLU A 23 -10.55 -11.65 15.02
N VAL A 24 -10.47 -10.67 14.10
CA VAL A 24 -9.70 -9.43 14.28
C VAL A 24 -10.58 -8.25 14.70
N GLY A 25 -11.90 -8.37 14.54
CA GLY A 25 -12.87 -7.34 14.94
C GLY A 25 -12.75 -6.04 14.12
N GLY A 26 -13.90 -5.46 13.79
CA GLY A 26 -13.96 -4.34 12.87
C GLY A 26 -13.60 -4.76 11.44
N GLU A 27 -13.63 -3.79 10.53
CA GLU A 27 -13.40 -4.02 9.10
C GLU A 27 -11.93 -3.85 8.76
N LEU A 28 -11.40 -4.67 7.86
CA LEU A 28 -10.04 -4.47 7.33
C LEU A 28 -9.94 -3.10 6.65
N SER A 29 -9.02 -2.26 7.11
CA SER A 29 -8.89 -0.87 6.65
C SER A 29 -7.70 -0.64 5.72
N ALA A 30 -6.77 -1.58 5.67
CA ALA A 30 -5.58 -1.55 4.83
C ALA A 30 -5.17 -2.96 4.40
N SER A 31 -4.48 -3.08 3.27
CA SER A 31 -3.86 -4.35 2.87
C SER A 31 -2.84 -4.83 3.92
N PRO A 32 -2.85 -6.13 4.26
CA PRO A 32 -1.97 -6.68 5.28
C PRO A 32 -0.50 -6.65 4.85
N ALA A 33 0.40 -6.59 5.84
CA ALA A 33 1.81 -6.90 5.64
C ALA A 33 2.12 -8.25 6.32
N ILE A 34 3.09 -8.99 5.78
CA ILE A 34 3.47 -10.30 6.31
C ILE A 34 4.99 -10.40 6.36
N ASP A 35 5.50 -11.10 7.37
CA ASP A 35 6.88 -11.58 7.38
C ASP A 35 6.93 -13.07 7.74
N ASN A 36 8.13 -13.59 8.04
CA ASN A 36 8.30 -15.01 8.34
C ASN A 36 7.51 -15.46 9.59
N ARG A 37 7.22 -14.56 10.53
CA ARG A 37 6.67 -14.91 11.84
C ARG A 37 5.25 -14.38 12.06
N CYS A 38 4.89 -13.28 11.40
CA CYS A 38 3.70 -12.52 11.73
C CYS A 38 2.92 -12.07 10.50
N VAL A 39 1.61 -11.95 10.67
CA VAL A 39 0.70 -11.23 9.79
C VAL A 39 0.27 -9.95 10.51
N TYR A 40 0.46 -8.80 9.86
CA TYR A 40 0.09 -7.48 10.38
C TYR A 40 -1.21 -7.01 9.75
N ILE A 41 -2.18 -6.70 10.60
CA ILE A 41 -3.55 -6.38 10.20
C ILE A 41 -3.95 -5.03 10.76
N ALA A 42 -4.41 -4.14 9.88
CA ALA A 42 -5.07 -2.91 10.29
C ALA A 42 -6.58 -3.05 10.12
N THR A 43 -7.33 -2.73 11.17
CA THR A 43 -8.80 -2.65 11.11
C THR A 43 -9.30 -1.27 11.50
N GLN A 44 -10.51 -0.95 11.08
CA GLN A 44 -11.28 0.18 11.53
C GLN A 44 -12.52 -0.29 12.28
N TYR A 45 -12.96 0.52 13.24
CA TYR A 45 -14.25 0.33 13.89
C TYR A 45 -14.83 1.67 14.31
N GLN A 46 -16.15 1.71 14.43
CA GLN A 46 -16.90 2.85 14.91
C GLN A 46 -17.71 2.43 16.14
N ASP A 47 -17.67 3.24 17.20
CA ASP A 47 -18.41 2.95 18.41
C ASP A 47 -19.91 3.16 18.16
N VAL A 48 -20.69 2.10 18.31
CA VAL A 48 -22.13 2.09 17.99
C VAL A 48 -22.95 2.93 18.99
N GLN A 49 -22.39 3.25 20.16
CA GLN A 49 -23.08 4.01 21.20
C GLN A 49 -23.06 5.54 21.00
N GLY A 50 -22.37 6.07 19.99
CA GLY A 50 -22.40 7.50 19.70
C GLY A 50 -22.22 7.76 18.21
N GLU A 51 -23.30 8.14 17.53
CA GLU A 51 -23.33 8.44 16.08
C GLU A 51 -22.40 9.60 15.63
N HIS A 52 -21.58 10.15 16.54
CA HIS A 52 -20.66 11.26 16.30
C HIS A 52 -19.23 10.99 16.78
N LEU A 53 -18.91 9.77 17.23
CA LEU A 53 -17.54 9.43 17.62
C LEU A 53 -16.64 9.16 16.40
N PRO A 54 -15.38 9.64 16.42
CA PRO A 54 -14.46 9.45 15.30
C PRO A 54 -14.13 7.96 15.10
N VAL A 55 -14.06 7.54 13.84
CA VAL A 55 -13.62 6.19 13.46
C VAL A 55 -12.22 5.94 14.01
N ARG A 56 -12.05 4.83 14.73
CA ARG A 56 -10.77 4.42 15.33
C ARG A 56 -10.14 3.31 14.51
N GLY A 57 -8.82 3.20 14.63
CA GLY A 57 -8.04 2.12 14.03
C GLY A 57 -7.59 1.10 15.07
N THR A 58 -7.33 -0.12 14.64
CA THR A 58 -6.44 -1.03 15.36
C THR A 58 -5.34 -1.54 14.44
N LEU A 59 -4.17 -1.81 15.01
CA LEU A 59 -3.09 -2.55 14.37
C LEU A 59 -2.79 -3.79 15.23
N ARG A 60 -2.81 -4.97 14.61
CA ARG A 60 -2.51 -6.25 15.26
C ARG A 60 -1.34 -6.94 14.58
N ALA A 61 -0.53 -7.65 15.36
CA ALA A 61 0.29 -8.73 14.85
C ALA A 61 -0.32 -10.06 15.25
N LEU A 62 -0.53 -10.93 14.27
CA LEU A 62 -0.95 -12.31 14.46
C LEU A 62 0.24 -13.23 14.19
N SER A 63 0.40 -14.31 14.94
CA SER A 63 1.30 -15.40 14.58
C SER A 63 0.93 -15.93 13.20
N ARG A 64 1.90 -16.01 12.29
CA ARG A 64 1.67 -16.56 10.94
C ARG A 64 1.28 -18.04 10.99
N GLU A 65 1.81 -18.77 11.96
CA GLU A 65 1.58 -20.22 12.10
C GLU A 65 0.22 -20.54 12.70
N THR A 66 -0.26 -19.73 13.65
CA THR A 66 -1.43 -20.07 14.48
C THR A 66 -2.58 -19.07 14.41
N GLY A 67 -2.38 -17.88 13.84
CA GLY A 67 -3.36 -16.79 13.83
C GLY A 67 -3.57 -16.10 15.17
N VAL A 68 -2.87 -16.52 16.24
CA VAL A 68 -3.01 -15.93 17.59
C VAL A 68 -2.46 -14.51 17.60
N THR A 69 -3.22 -13.57 18.19
CA THR A 69 -2.76 -12.17 18.37
C THR A 69 -1.58 -12.13 19.34
N LEU A 70 -0.42 -11.69 18.85
CA LEU A 70 0.79 -11.50 19.64
C LEU A 70 0.78 -10.14 20.34
N TRP A 71 0.29 -9.10 19.66
CA TRP A 71 0.08 -7.77 20.23
C TRP A 71 -0.99 -7.00 19.44
N MET A 72 -1.55 -5.97 20.09
CA MET A 72 -2.52 -5.05 19.51
C MET A 72 -2.21 -3.61 19.93
N ARG A 73 -2.49 -2.64 19.04
CA ARG A 73 -2.55 -1.22 19.34
C ARG A 73 -3.83 -0.60 18.81
N THR A 74 -4.43 0.27 19.62
CA THR A 74 -5.50 1.17 19.18
C THR A 74 -4.88 2.45 18.64
N LEU A 75 -5.40 2.91 17.52
CA LEU A 75 -4.91 4.09 16.81
C LEU A 75 -6.00 5.17 16.80
N PRO A 76 -5.61 6.45 16.90
CA PRO A 76 -6.57 7.55 16.92
C PRO A 76 -7.33 7.68 15.59
N ALA A 77 -6.73 7.23 14.48
CA ALA A 77 -7.32 7.11 13.15
C ALA A 77 -6.90 5.76 12.51
N PRO A 78 -7.74 5.18 11.64
CA PRO A 78 -7.41 3.94 10.95
C PRO A 78 -6.28 4.15 9.92
N ILE A 79 -5.36 3.19 9.88
CA ILE A 79 -4.42 3.06 8.77
C ILE A 79 -5.21 2.69 7.51
N ARG A 80 -4.90 3.33 6.39
CA ARG A 80 -5.57 3.19 5.09
C ARG A 80 -4.59 2.73 4.02
N GLY A 81 -5.13 2.14 2.95
CA GLY A 81 -4.36 1.72 1.79
C GLY A 81 -3.60 0.43 2.02
N GLY A 82 -2.47 0.51 2.72
CA GLY A 82 -1.65 -0.67 3.00
C GLY A 82 -0.62 -0.48 4.11
N LEU A 83 -0.18 -1.61 4.66
CA LEU A 83 0.98 -1.70 5.55
C LEU A 83 2.22 -2.11 4.76
N VAL A 84 3.38 -1.61 5.17
CA VAL A 84 4.69 -2.14 4.72
C VAL A 84 5.55 -2.45 5.94
N ALA A 85 6.29 -3.55 5.90
CA ALA A 85 7.18 -3.96 6.98
C ALA A 85 8.64 -3.92 6.51
N SER A 86 9.53 -3.40 7.35
CA SER A 86 10.97 -3.60 7.25
C SER A 86 11.40 -4.79 8.11
N GLN A 87 12.71 -4.95 8.30
CA GLN A 87 13.25 -5.97 9.19
C GLN A 87 12.81 -5.76 10.64
N THR A 88 12.63 -4.51 11.08
CA THR A 88 12.40 -4.15 12.49
C THR A 88 11.11 -3.38 12.73
N ALA A 89 10.51 -2.77 11.71
CA ALA A 89 9.37 -1.87 11.88
C ALA A 89 8.25 -2.11 10.88
N ILE A 90 7.06 -1.61 11.21
CA ILE A 90 5.87 -1.59 10.36
C ILE A 90 5.48 -0.14 10.14
N PHE A 91 5.06 0.20 8.93
CA PHE A 91 4.67 1.55 8.54
C PHE A 91 3.30 1.56 7.89
N GLY A 92 2.56 2.63 8.11
CA GLY A 92 1.24 2.84 7.54
C GLY A 92 0.83 4.31 7.55
N GLY A 93 0.05 4.69 6.55
CA GLY A 93 -0.56 6.01 6.41
C GLY A 93 -2.01 6.03 6.88
N ALA A 94 -2.49 7.17 7.33
CA ALA A 94 -3.90 7.40 7.63
C ALA A 94 -4.47 8.58 6.81
N ALA A 95 -5.78 8.58 6.64
CA ALA A 95 -6.50 9.61 5.87
C ALA A 95 -6.42 11.00 6.52
N ASP A 96 -6.10 11.09 7.81
CA ASP A 96 -5.86 12.35 8.52
C ASP A 96 -4.45 12.91 8.26
N GLY A 97 -3.64 12.26 7.41
CA GLY A 97 -2.29 12.67 7.06
C GLY A 97 -1.22 12.21 8.05
N ARG A 98 -1.56 11.40 9.04
CA ARG A 98 -0.55 10.77 9.91
C ARG A 98 0.14 9.61 9.21
N VAL A 99 1.45 9.55 9.38
CA VAL A 99 2.26 8.37 9.06
C VAL A 99 2.82 7.80 10.36
N TYR A 100 2.66 6.51 10.53
CA TYR A 100 3.05 5.80 11.73
C TYR A 100 4.22 4.86 11.46
N SER A 101 5.07 4.68 12.47
CA SER A 101 5.99 3.56 12.56
C SER A 101 5.85 2.83 13.89
N PHE A 102 5.88 1.50 13.83
CA PHE A 102 5.76 0.64 15.00
C PHE A 102 6.91 -0.37 15.03
N ASP A 103 7.45 -0.64 16.22
CA ASP A 103 8.35 -1.75 16.45
C ASP A 103 7.59 -3.05 16.16
N LYS A 104 8.15 -3.84 15.24
CA LYS A 104 7.49 -5.01 14.69
C LYS A 104 7.23 -6.10 15.73
N ARG A 105 8.09 -6.18 16.75
CA ARG A 105 8.06 -7.21 17.80
C ARG A 105 7.08 -6.89 18.92
N SER A 106 7.08 -5.65 19.38
CA SER A 106 6.32 -5.21 20.56
C SER A 106 5.04 -4.45 20.21
N GLY A 107 4.93 -3.93 18.99
CA GLY A 107 3.88 -3.01 18.58
C GLY A 107 4.02 -1.60 19.16
N LEU A 108 5.13 -1.27 19.84
CA LEU A 108 5.33 0.09 20.36
C LEU A 108 5.52 1.08 19.21
N THR A 109 4.89 2.25 19.32
CA THR A 109 5.09 3.34 18.37
C THR A 109 6.54 3.81 18.45
N LEU A 110 7.26 3.75 17.32
CA LEU A 110 8.62 4.29 17.19
C LEU A 110 8.56 5.78 16.90
N TRP A 111 7.69 6.20 15.99
CA TRP A 111 7.43 7.60 15.66
C TRP A 111 6.08 7.78 14.97
N ILE A 112 5.56 9.02 15.01
CA ILE A 112 4.36 9.47 14.28
C ILE A 112 4.64 10.88 13.75
N ASN A 113 4.48 11.08 12.44
CA ASN A 113 4.58 12.40 11.83
C ASN A 113 3.27 12.79 11.14
N GLN A 114 2.97 14.09 11.17
CA GLN A 114 1.77 14.68 10.59
C GLN A 114 2.11 15.41 9.29
N TYR A 115 1.37 15.10 8.22
CA TYR A 115 1.44 15.80 6.94
C TYR A 115 0.12 16.51 6.63
N SER A 116 0.17 17.44 5.68
CA SER A 116 -0.98 18.28 5.31
C SER A 116 -1.96 17.60 4.34
N GLU A 117 -1.69 16.36 3.92
CA GLU A 117 -2.45 15.66 2.89
C GLU A 117 -2.82 14.27 3.38
N SER A 118 -3.98 13.76 2.95
CA SER A 118 -4.40 12.37 3.21
C SER A 118 -3.42 11.38 2.59
N ILE A 119 -2.97 10.40 3.38
CA ILE A 119 -2.02 9.37 2.98
C ILE A 119 -2.73 8.02 3.11
N SER A 120 -3.34 7.60 2.00
CA SER A 120 -4.27 6.48 1.94
C SER A 120 -3.86 5.40 0.92
N ASN A 121 -2.62 5.46 0.42
CA ASN A 121 -2.11 4.54 -0.59
C ASN A 121 -1.36 3.35 0.03
N GLN A 122 -0.89 2.40 -0.79
CA GLN A 122 0.04 1.38 -0.31
C GLN A 122 1.47 1.91 -0.38
N PRO A 123 2.16 2.01 0.78
CA PRO A 123 3.53 2.45 0.80
C PRO A 123 4.49 1.41 0.24
N ALA A 124 5.63 1.89 -0.21
CA ALA A 124 6.78 1.07 -0.55
C ALA A 124 8.01 1.49 0.26
N ILE A 125 8.94 0.56 0.45
CA ILE A 125 10.18 0.79 1.18
C ILE A 125 11.37 0.41 0.30
N SER A 126 12.40 1.27 0.26
CA SER A 126 13.68 0.99 -0.41
C SER A 126 14.79 1.69 0.32
N GLY A 127 15.87 0.97 0.61
CA GLY A 127 17.01 1.50 1.34
C GLY A 127 16.58 2.19 2.64
N ARG A 128 16.82 3.50 2.75
CA ARG A 128 16.46 4.31 3.91
C ARG A 128 15.09 4.99 3.80
N PHE A 129 14.40 4.86 2.68
CA PHE A 129 13.21 5.66 2.38
C PHE A 129 11.92 4.84 2.39
N LEU A 130 10.86 5.48 2.89
CA LEU A 130 9.47 5.09 2.71
C LEU A 130 8.83 6.01 1.68
N TYR A 131 8.04 5.43 0.79
CA TYR A 131 7.34 6.14 -0.27
C TYR A 131 5.84 6.07 -0.06
N PHE A 132 5.22 7.25 0.01
CA PHE A 132 3.78 7.38 0.14
C PHE A 132 3.22 8.30 -0.94
N GLY A 133 2.10 7.89 -1.53
CA GLY A 133 1.25 8.72 -2.37
C GLY A 133 0.12 9.35 -1.54
N SER A 134 -0.34 10.52 -1.97
CA SER A 134 -1.47 11.19 -1.35
C SER A 134 -2.65 11.36 -2.28
N ASP A 135 -3.83 11.55 -1.69
CA ASP A 135 -5.05 11.89 -2.42
C ASP A 135 -4.98 13.25 -3.12
N ALA A 136 -4.08 14.13 -2.68
CA ALA A 136 -3.89 15.40 -3.38
C ALA A 136 -2.93 15.23 -4.57
N GLY A 137 -2.10 14.19 -4.63
CA GLY A 137 -1.16 13.97 -5.74
C GLY A 137 0.29 14.28 -5.40
N THR A 138 0.68 14.17 -4.14
CA THR A 138 2.07 14.30 -3.71
C THR A 138 2.65 12.90 -3.45
N LEU A 139 3.80 12.61 -4.07
CA LEU A 139 4.66 11.51 -3.67
C LEU A 139 5.61 12.03 -2.59
N PHE A 140 5.58 11.45 -1.41
CA PHE A 140 6.49 11.71 -0.31
C PHE A 140 7.56 10.62 -0.24
N ALA A 141 8.81 11.03 -0.04
CA ALA A 141 9.90 10.16 0.38
C ALA A 141 10.30 10.54 1.81
N LEU A 142 10.09 9.64 2.75
CA LEU A 142 10.33 9.84 4.17
C LEU A 142 11.49 8.96 4.63
N ASP A 143 12.33 9.46 5.53
CA ASP A 143 13.33 8.62 6.18
C ASP A 143 12.64 7.59 7.09
N GLN A 144 12.93 6.30 6.92
CA GLN A 144 12.23 5.26 7.67
C GLN A 144 12.56 5.26 9.18
N ALA A 145 13.68 5.82 9.60
CA ALA A 145 14.15 5.77 10.98
C ALA A 145 13.44 6.79 11.87
N ASN A 146 13.07 7.95 11.33
CA ASN A 146 12.47 9.06 12.08
C ASN A 146 11.23 9.68 11.40
N GLY A 147 10.85 9.16 10.23
CA GLY A 147 9.74 9.63 9.42
C GLY A 147 9.96 11.01 8.79
N GLN A 148 11.13 11.62 8.85
CA GLN A 148 11.32 13.00 8.35
C GLN A 148 11.21 13.05 6.83
N LEU A 149 10.65 14.14 6.30
CA LEU A 149 10.55 14.36 4.87
C LEU A 149 11.94 14.53 4.25
N ALA A 150 12.35 13.59 3.40
CA ALA A 150 13.58 13.71 2.62
C ALA A 150 13.34 14.54 1.35
N TRP A 151 12.28 14.21 0.61
CA TRP A 151 11.85 14.96 -0.57
C TRP A 151 10.39 14.65 -0.92
N ARG A 152 9.81 15.49 -1.79
CA ARG A 152 8.47 15.26 -2.35
C ARG A 152 8.37 15.68 -3.80
N TYR A 153 7.43 15.08 -4.52
CA TYR A 153 7.07 15.46 -5.88
C TYR A 153 5.56 15.60 -6.04
N ARG A 154 5.11 16.60 -6.80
CA ARG A 154 3.69 16.89 -7.02
C ARG A 154 3.26 16.54 -8.45
N SER A 155 2.40 15.54 -8.61
CA SER A 155 1.67 15.25 -9.85
C SER A 155 0.45 16.15 -9.99
N ARG A 156 -0.27 16.05 -11.12
CA ARG A 156 -1.47 16.86 -11.39
C ARG A 156 -2.78 16.18 -10.97
N GLY A 157 -2.69 14.98 -10.41
CA GLY A 157 -3.82 14.22 -9.91
C GLY A 157 -3.41 13.32 -8.75
N PRO A 158 -4.39 12.68 -8.07
CA PRO A 158 -4.17 11.84 -6.89
C PRO A 158 -3.17 10.71 -7.15
N ILE A 159 -2.46 10.26 -6.12
CA ILE A 159 -1.61 9.06 -6.13
C ILE A 159 -2.19 8.07 -5.13
N GLN A 160 -3.19 7.32 -5.57
CA GLN A 160 -3.94 6.35 -4.75
C GLN A 160 -3.43 4.91 -4.91
N GLY A 161 -2.78 4.64 -6.05
CA GLY A 161 -2.21 3.34 -6.36
C GLY A 161 -1.01 2.96 -5.47
N PRO A 162 -0.57 1.70 -5.57
CA PRO A 162 0.70 1.28 -4.98
C PRO A 162 1.87 2.02 -5.63
N VAL A 163 2.92 2.22 -4.84
CA VAL A 163 4.24 2.59 -5.36
C VAL A 163 5.02 1.31 -5.64
N ALA A 164 5.64 1.21 -6.81
CA ALA A 164 6.52 0.09 -7.17
C ALA A 164 7.98 0.55 -7.16
N ILE A 165 8.89 -0.35 -6.80
CA ILE A 165 10.33 -0.06 -6.76
C ILE A 165 11.08 -1.17 -7.49
N ALA A 166 11.97 -0.78 -8.40
CA ALA A 166 12.95 -1.68 -9.01
C ALA A 166 14.22 -0.91 -9.34
N ASN A 167 15.39 -1.50 -9.08
CA ASN A 167 16.70 -0.94 -9.45
C ASN A 167 16.87 0.53 -9.00
N ALA A 168 16.58 0.83 -7.73
CA ALA A 168 16.62 2.20 -7.16
C ALA A 168 15.79 3.23 -7.95
N THR A 169 14.73 2.78 -8.61
CA THR A 169 13.77 3.59 -9.35
C THR A 169 12.38 3.37 -8.78
N VAL A 170 11.71 4.48 -8.48
CA VAL A 170 10.36 4.54 -7.94
C VAL A 170 9.37 4.76 -9.08
N TYR A 171 8.33 3.94 -9.16
CA TYR A 171 7.27 4.05 -10.14
C TYR A 171 5.93 4.23 -9.45
N PHE A 172 5.09 5.10 -9.98
CA PHE A 172 3.73 5.30 -9.48
C PHE A 172 2.78 5.74 -10.59
N GLY A 173 1.51 5.39 -10.42
CA GLY A 173 0.41 5.90 -11.23
C GLY A 173 -0.24 7.11 -10.59
N SER A 174 -0.79 8.01 -11.40
CA SER A 174 -1.59 9.14 -10.93
C SER A 174 -2.95 9.21 -11.62
N GLY A 175 -3.91 9.82 -10.93
CA GLY A 175 -5.22 10.18 -11.45
C GLY A 175 -5.18 11.17 -12.62
N ASP A 176 -4.04 11.83 -12.86
CA ASP A 176 -3.83 12.66 -14.05
C ASP A 176 -3.62 11.84 -15.35
N GLY A 177 -3.63 10.51 -15.24
CA GLY A 177 -3.45 9.61 -16.37
C GLY A 177 -2.01 9.49 -16.83
N TYR A 178 -1.05 9.62 -15.91
CA TYR A 178 0.35 9.34 -16.18
C TYR A 178 0.91 8.25 -15.25
N VAL A 179 1.77 7.42 -15.83
CA VAL A 179 2.76 6.63 -15.10
C VAL A 179 4.02 7.47 -14.96
N TYR A 180 4.57 7.55 -13.76
CA TYR A 180 5.77 8.30 -13.44
C TYR A 180 6.92 7.36 -13.06
N SER A 181 8.15 7.79 -13.35
CA SER A 181 9.38 7.15 -12.91
C SER A 181 10.32 8.16 -12.28
N PHE A 182 10.84 7.85 -11.10
CA PHE A 182 11.70 8.69 -10.29
C PHE A 182 12.96 7.95 -9.88
N SER A 183 14.10 8.62 -9.99
CA SER A 183 15.35 8.11 -9.44
C SER A 183 15.38 8.35 -7.94
N GLU A 184 15.53 7.27 -7.16
CA GLU A 184 15.70 7.36 -5.71
C GLU A 184 16.98 8.14 -5.37
N SER A 185 18.10 7.77 -5.99
CA SER A 185 19.41 8.37 -5.73
C SER A 185 19.53 9.85 -6.11
N ARG A 186 18.80 10.28 -7.15
CA ARG A 186 18.86 11.66 -7.66
C ARG A 186 17.64 12.50 -7.27
N ALA A 187 16.67 11.92 -6.57
CA ALA A 187 15.40 12.54 -6.19
C ALA A 187 14.74 13.32 -7.36
N LYS A 188 14.76 12.75 -8.57
CA LYS A 188 14.29 13.44 -9.78
C LYS A 188 13.46 12.57 -10.70
N LEU A 189 12.54 13.23 -11.41
CA LEU A 189 11.76 12.63 -12.48
C LEU A 189 12.70 12.13 -13.59
N LEU A 190 12.54 10.87 -13.98
CA LEU A 190 13.24 10.28 -15.12
C LEU A 190 12.38 10.37 -16.37
N TRP A 191 11.12 9.96 -16.25
CA TRP A 191 10.15 10.05 -17.33
C TRP A 191 8.73 9.99 -16.77
N ARG A 192 7.77 10.41 -17.60
CA ARG A 192 6.35 10.12 -17.42
C ARG A 192 5.74 9.66 -18.73
N ARG A 193 4.77 8.76 -18.67
CA ARG A 193 4.04 8.24 -19.83
C ARG A 193 2.55 8.43 -19.65
N ARG A 194 1.91 9.07 -20.63
CA ARG A 194 0.46 9.26 -20.67
C ARG A 194 -0.25 7.95 -21.00
N THR A 195 -1.26 7.62 -20.21
CA THR A 195 -2.30 6.62 -20.48
C THR A 195 -3.60 7.33 -20.94
N GLY A 196 -4.64 6.58 -21.28
CA GLY A 196 -5.92 7.15 -21.70
C GLY A 196 -6.73 7.75 -20.55
N ALA A 197 -6.53 7.27 -19.32
CA ALA A 197 -7.23 7.73 -18.12
C ALA A 197 -6.37 7.52 -16.85
N SER A 198 -6.94 7.81 -15.67
CA SER A 198 -6.33 7.57 -14.36
C SER A 198 -5.64 6.21 -14.26
N VAL A 199 -4.41 6.19 -13.74
CA VAL A 199 -3.64 4.97 -13.52
C VAL A 199 -3.95 4.44 -12.12
N GLN A 200 -4.50 3.24 -12.05
CA GLN A 200 -4.96 2.62 -10.79
C GLN A 200 -3.83 1.91 -10.05
N ALA A 201 -2.96 1.22 -10.78
CA ALA A 201 -1.82 0.56 -10.19
C ALA A 201 -0.65 0.41 -11.15
N VAL A 202 0.53 0.32 -10.56
CA VAL A 202 1.77 -0.04 -11.25
C VAL A 202 2.47 -1.16 -10.51
N VAL A 203 3.15 -2.02 -11.26
CA VAL A 203 3.97 -3.11 -10.72
C VAL A 203 5.26 -3.17 -11.52
N ALA A 204 6.40 -3.26 -10.85
CA ALA A 204 7.67 -3.51 -11.52
C ALA A 204 7.79 -5.01 -11.80
N VAL A 205 8.15 -5.34 -13.03
CA VAL A 205 8.38 -6.72 -13.52
C VAL A 205 9.74 -6.78 -14.22
N ASP A 206 10.28 -7.97 -14.45
CA ASP A 206 11.65 -8.15 -14.93
C ASP A 206 12.00 -7.33 -16.18
N ASN A 207 11.06 -7.24 -17.13
CA ASN A 207 11.26 -6.54 -18.40
C ASN A 207 10.63 -5.15 -18.46
N GLY A 208 10.08 -4.61 -17.37
CA GLY A 208 9.52 -3.27 -17.37
C GLY A 208 8.59 -2.93 -16.22
N VAL A 209 7.67 -2.02 -16.49
CA VAL A 209 6.69 -1.54 -15.53
C VAL A 209 5.31 -1.79 -16.12
N LEU A 210 4.58 -2.69 -15.48
CA LEU A 210 3.18 -2.91 -15.77
C LEU A 210 2.37 -1.78 -15.16
N ALA A 211 1.40 -1.25 -15.92
CA ALA A 211 0.44 -0.27 -15.45
C ALA A 211 -0.97 -0.64 -15.88
N VAL A 212 -1.94 -0.39 -15.01
CA VAL A 212 -3.37 -0.58 -15.30
C VAL A 212 -4.10 0.75 -15.16
N SER A 213 -4.95 1.07 -16.12
CA SER A 213 -5.63 2.36 -16.22
C SER A 213 -7.14 2.19 -16.37
N LEU A 214 -7.88 3.21 -15.94
CA LEU A 214 -9.34 3.29 -16.10
C LEU A 214 -9.81 3.46 -17.55
N ASP A 215 -8.88 3.50 -18.51
CA ASP A 215 -9.18 3.43 -19.94
C ASP A 215 -9.44 1.98 -20.43
N ASN A 216 -9.49 1.02 -19.50
CA ASN A 216 -9.61 -0.42 -19.71
C ASN A 216 -8.38 -1.05 -20.36
N TYR A 217 -7.20 -0.43 -20.29
CA TYR A 217 -5.96 -1.02 -20.80
C TYR A 217 -4.97 -1.37 -19.70
N ALA A 218 -4.28 -2.49 -19.92
CA ALA A 218 -2.98 -2.77 -19.32
C ALA A 218 -1.87 -2.32 -20.28
N TYR A 219 -0.78 -1.82 -19.71
CA TYR A 219 0.39 -1.34 -20.41
C TYR A 219 1.62 -2.01 -19.82
N LEU A 220 2.54 -2.47 -20.66
CA LEU A 220 3.91 -2.74 -20.24
C LEU A 220 4.82 -1.65 -20.80
N LEU A 221 5.54 -0.97 -19.91
CA LEU A 221 6.41 0.15 -20.23
C LEU A 221 7.88 -0.22 -20.02
N THR A 222 8.76 0.22 -20.91
CA THR A 222 10.21 0.08 -20.71
C THR A 222 10.63 0.84 -19.44
N PRO A 223 11.51 0.30 -18.60
CA PRO A 223 11.87 0.92 -17.33
C PRO A 223 12.65 2.24 -17.49
N ASN A 224 13.39 2.40 -18.60
CA ASN A 224 14.31 3.52 -18.80
C ASN A 224 13.67 4.77 -19.46
N LYS A 225 12.69 4.57 -20.35
CA LYS A 225 12.07 5.65 -21.15
C LYS A 225 10.55 5.71 -21.04
N GLY A 226 9.95 4.76 -20.33
CA GLY A 226 8.50 4.56 -20.30
C GLY A 226 7.89 4.33 -21.69
N ALA A 227 8.65 3.84 -22.67
CA ALA A 227 8.11 3.50 -23.98
C ALA A 227 7.18 2.29 -23.85
N VAL A 228 6.06 2.29 -24.59
CA VAL A 228 5.10 1.18 -24.53
C VAL A 228 5.70 -0.02 -25.27
N ILE A 229 5.95 -1.11 -24.53
CA ILE A 229 6.33 -2.42 -25.10
C ILE A 229 5.08 -3.06 -25.69
N TRP A 230 4.01 -3.14 -24.90
CA TRP A 230 2.70 -3.55 -25.37
C TRP A 230 1.58 -2.84 -24.61
N ARG A 231 0.40 -2.84 -25.21
CA ARG A 231 -0.85 -2.36 -24.64
C ARG A 231 -1.96 -3.37 -24.95
N ARG A 232 -2.73 -3.78 -23.93
CA ARG A 232 -3.77 -4.80 -24.06
C ARG A 232 -5.10 -4.27 -23.52
N LEU A 233 -6.15 -4.34 -24.36
CA LEU A 233 -7.51 -4.05 -23.92
C LEU A 233 -7.97 -5.16 -22.98
N LEU A 234 -8.51 -4.77 -21.85
CA LEU A 234 -9.04 -5.64 -20.83
C LEU A 234 -10.56 -5.75 -20.99
N PRO A 235 -11.15 -6.91 -20.67
CA PRO A 235 -12.58 -7.17 -20.88
C PRO A 235 -13.49 -6.33 -19.97
N GLY A 236 -12.93 -5.63 -18.98
CA GLY A 236 -13.68 -4.78 -18.07
C GLY A 236 -12.78 -3.84 -17.28
N ARG A 237 -13.41 -3.05 -16.41
CA ARG A 237 -12.70 -2.20 -15.46
C ARG A 237 -11.97 -3.07 -14.46
N ILE A 238 -10.71 -2.75 -14.23
CA ILE A 238 -9.94 -3.34 -13.13
C ILE A 238 -10.37 -2.66 -11.85
N SER A 239 -10.75 -3.47 -10.87
CA SER A 239 -11.17 -3.01 -9.55
C SER A 239 -10.08 -3.25 -8.50
N ALA A 240 -9.16 -4.18 -8.74
CA ALA A 240 -8.12 -4.56 -7.80
C ALA A 240 -6.71 -4.49 -8.41
N ARG A 241 -5.69 -4.59 -7.56
CA ARG A 241 -4.30 -4.53 -8.01
C ARG A 241 -3.95 -5.77 -8.83
N PRO A 242 -3.24 -5.62 -9.97
CA PRO A 242 -2.74 -6.75 -10.70
C PRO A 242 -1.73 -7.54 -9.86
N LEU A 243 -1.86 -8.86 -9.86
CA LEU A 243 -0.94 -9.78 -9.20
C LEU A 243 -0.02 -10.40 -10.25
N THR A 244 1.29 -10.31 -10.02
CA THR A 244 2.29 -10.93 -10.90
C THR A 244 2.68 -12.30 -10.36
N ALA A 245 2.62 -13.32 -11.21
CA ALA A 245 3.10 -14.68 -10.98
C ALA A 245 4.24 -15.01 -11.97
N PRO A 246 5.07 -16.03 -11.71
CA PRO A 246 6.15 -16.41 -12.63
C PRO A 246 5.70 -16.71 -14.07
N ASP A 247 4.47 -17.19 -14.24
CA ASP A 247 3.87 -17.63 -15.49
C ASP A 247 2.85 -16.64 -16.08
N GLY A 248 2.62 -15.49 -15.43
CA GLY A 248 1.67 -14.52 -15.95
C GLY A 248 1.32 -13.37 -15.03
N ILE A 249 0.31 -12.61 -15.46
CA ILE A 249 -0.22 -11.47 -14.71
C ILE A 249 -1.71 -11.67 -14.60
N LEU A 250 -2.20 -11.69 -13.37
CA LEU A 250 -3.61 -11.75 -13.05
C LEU A 250 -4.15 -10.33 -12.85
N PHE A 251 -5.26 -10.03 -13.52
CA PHE A 251 -6.03 -8.80 -13.35
C PHE A 251 -7.38 -9.18 -12.75
N THR A 252 -7.81 -8.46 -11.71
CA THR A 252 -9.07 -8.72 -10.97
C THR A 252 -9.90 -7.45 -10.81
#